data_AF-A0AA96HP36-F1
#
_entry.id   AF-A0AA96HP36-F1
#
_cell.length_a   1.000
_cell.length_b   1.000
_cell.length_c   1.000
_cell.angle_alpha   90.00
_cell.angle_beta   90.00
_cell.angle_gamma   90.00
#
_symmetry.space_group_name_H-M   'P 1'
#
loop_
_entity.id
_entity.type
_entity.pdbx_description
1 polymer ?
#
loop_
_entity_poly.entity_id
_entity_poly.type
_entity_poly.pdbx_seq_one_letter_code
_entity_poly.pdbx_strand_id
1 'polypeptide(L)'
;MIQQRPGDVLEIEFEGGYYYLVVITKIIEFGGNIVYAFHGDGSKKDNFNASLDSPGFNICTDLLMPKTQGQVRRISKVINVQDYLVSKMRRSTHPLKVGEKAKEWWLRPIDGSKSSVKRVKKLTKEQEMAMDGGTYSFDLVVEKI
;
A
#
# COMPACT_ATOMS: atom_id res chain seq x y z
N MET A 1 -19.89 -5.98 7.26
CA MET A 1 -18.49 -5.78 6.81
C MET A 1 -18.49 -4.83 5.61
N ILE A 2 -17.75 -3.72 5.65
CA ILE A 2 -17.76 -2.72 4.57
C ILE A 2 -17.01 -3.23 3.33
N GLN A 3 -17.61 -3.06 2.14
CA GLN A 3 -16.93 -3.27 0.87
C GLN A 3 -16.14 -2.02 0.48
N GLN A 4 -14.81 -2.14 0.43
CA GLN A 4 -13.90 -1.05 0.09
C GLN A 4 -13.73 -0.94 -1.42
N ARG A 5 -13.56 0.28 -1.92
CA ARG A 5 -13.38 0.59 -3.33
C ARG A 5 -12.21 1.59 -3.49
N PRO A 6 -11.50 1.56 -4.63
CA PRO A 6 -10.58 2.63 -4.98
C PRO A 6 -11.22 4.02 -4.79
N GLY A 7 -10.50 4.91 -4.12
CA GLY A 7 -10.92 6.26 -3.79
C GLY A 7 -11.55 6.39 -2.41
N ASP A 8 -11.93 5.29 -1.76
CA ASP A 8 -12.48 5.37 -0.41
C ASP A 8 -11.42 5.93 0.56
N VAL A 9 -11.83 6.91 1.36
CA VAL A 9 -11.07 7.36 2.52
C VAL A 9 -11.62 6.65 3.74
N LEU A 10 -10.77 5.90 4.41
CA LEU A 10 -11.14 5.10 5.57
C LEU A 10 -10.54 5.70 6.83
N GLU A 11 -11.35 5.71 7.88
CA GLU A 11 -10.91 5.78 9.26
C GLU A 11 -10.94 4.36 9.83
N ILE A 12 -9.87 3.99 10.52
CA ILE A 12 -9.70 2.67 11.13
C ILE A 12 -9.37 2.87 12.60
N GLU A 13 -10.21 2.36 13.48
CA GLU A 13 -9.91 2.20 14.90
C GLU A 13 -9.39 0.78 15.12
N PHE A 14 -8.16 0.66 15.63
CA PHE A 14 -7.53 -0.62 15.92
C PHE A 14 -6.52 -0.45 17.07
N GLU A 15 -6.55 -1.37 18.04
CA GLU A 15 -5.68 -1.36 19.23
C GLU A 15 -5.66 0.00 19.98
N GLY A 16 -6.80 0.70 20.01
CA GLY A 16 -6.95 2.00 20.67
C GLY A 16 -6.40 3.19 19.90
N GLY A 17 -5.87 2.99 18.69
CA GLY A 17 -5.40 4.04 17.79
C GLY A 17 -6.34 4.27 16.60
N TYR A 18 -6.33 5.50 16.08
CA TYR A 18 -7.03 5.90 14.86
C TYR A 18 -6.07 6.11 13.70
N TYR A 19 -6.35 5.43 12.60
CA TYR A 19 -5.57 5.47 11.36
C TYR A 19 -6.43 5.93 10.21
N TYR A 20 -5.84 6.73 9.33
CA TYR A 20 -6.53 7.29 8.17
C TYR A 20 -5.81 6.85 6.91
N LEU A 21 -6.56 6.39 5.91
CA LEU A 21 -5.98 5.93 4.66
C LEU A 21 -6.86 6.19 3.44
N VAL A 22 -6.24 6.28 2.26
CA VAL A 22 -6.91 6.27 0.96
C VAL A 22 -6.70 4.90 0.31
N VAL A 23 -7.77 4.25 -0.12
CA VAL A 23 -7.69 3.00 -0.88
C VAL A 23 -7.34 3.31 -2.34
N ILE A 24 -6.20 2.82 -2.83
CA ILE A 24 -5.73 3.12 -4.19
C ILE A 24 -6.17 2.06 -5.19
N THR A 25 -5.97 0.79 -4.83
CA THR A 25 -6.28 -0.34 -5.72
C THR A 25 -7.48 -1.13 -5.22
N LYS A 26 -8.09 -1.91 -6.11
CA LYS A 26 -8.89 -3.08 -5.70
C LYS A 26 -7.97 -4.06 -4.96
N ILE A 27 -8.56 -5.17 -4.49
CA ILE A 27 -7.78 -6.27 -3.92
C ILE A 27 -6.73 -6.72 -4.96
N ILE A 28 -5.48 -6.70 -4.56
CA ILE A 28 -4.32 -7.23 -5.26
C ILE A 28 -3.63 -8.27 -4.37
N GLU A 29 -2.53 -8.85 -4.85
CA GLU A 29 -1.56 -9.73 -4.16
C GLU A 29 -1.90 -10.13 -2.70
N PHE A 30 -2.11 -11.43 -2.48
CA PHE A 30 -2.45 -12.01 -1.16
C PHE A 30 -3.71 -11.45 -0.49
N GLY A 31 -4.60 -10.80 -1.24
CA GLY A 31 -5.89 -10.33 -0.73
C GLY A 31 -5.84 -8.90 -0.15
N GLY A 32 -4.71 -8.21 -0.25
CA GLY A 32 -4.51 -6.85 0.26
C GLY A 32 -4.91 -5.76 -0.74
N ASN A 33 -4.96 -4.52 -0.27
CA ASN A 33 -5.09 -3.32 -1.10
C ASN A 33 -3.81 -2.50 -0.99
N ILE A 34 -3.36 -1.86 -2.08
CA ILE A 34 -2.46 -0.73 -1.92
C ILE A 34 -3.28 0.44 -1.42
N VAL A 35 -2.80 1.02 -0.32
CA VAL A 35 -3.37 2.19 0.33
C VAL A 35 -2.31 3.27 0.45
N TYR A 36 -2.72 4.52 0.56
CA TYR A 36 -1.90 5.60 1.12
C TYR A 36 -2.29 5.78 2.58
N ALA A 37 -1.40 5.46 3.49
CA ALA A 37 -1.59 5.66 4.93
C ALA A 37 -1.00 7.02 5.32
N PHE A 38 -1.81 7.86 5.94
CA PHE A 38 -1.34 9.15 6.44
C PHE A 38 -0.55 8.97 7.73
N HIS A 39 0.50 9.75 7.93
CA HIS A 39 1.15 9.79 9.23
C HIS A 39 0.21 10.36 10.30
N GLY A 40 0.27 9.79 11.49
CA GLY A 40 -0.55 10.19 12.62
C GLY A 40 0.07 9.76 13.94
N ASP A 41 -0.47 10.31 15.02
CA ASP A 41 -0.12 10.02 16.41
C ASP A 41 -1.08 9.01 17.06
N GLY A 42 -2.00 8.44 16.27
CA GLY A 42 -3.05 7.53 16.74
C GLY A 42 -4.26 8.23 17.35
N SER A 43 -4.28 9.57 17.42
CA SER A 43 -5.44 10.32 17.93
C SER A 43 -6.58 10.38 16.90
N LYS A 44 -7.82 10.41 17.41
CA LYS A 44 -9.00 10.60 16.57
C LYS A 44 -9.07 12.04 16.05
N LYS A 45 -9.40 12.20 14.78
CA LYS A 45 -9.60 13.48 14.10
C LYS A 45 -11.05 13.63 13.69
N ASP A 46 -11.78 14.55 14.32
CA ASP A 46 -13.22 14.73 14.08
C ASP A 46 -13.57 15.15 12.64
N ASN A 47 -12.70 15.94 12.02
CA ASN A 47 -12.88 16.46 10.66
C ASN A 47 -11.69 16.11 9.76
N PHE A 48 -11.29 14.84 9.74
CA PHE A 48 -10.20 14.41 8.87
C PHE A 48 -10.52 14.68 7.40
N ASN A 49 -9.59 15.36 6.71
CA ASN A 49 -9.64 15.57 5.28
C ASN A 49 -8.39 14.99 4.62
N ALA A 50 -8.58 14.16 3.59
CA ALA A 50 -7.48 13.64 2.79
C ALA A 50 -6.92 14.77 1.91
N SER A 51 -5.70 15.21 2.22
CA SER A 51 -4.96 16.20 1.44
C SER A 51 -3.63 15.62 0.98
N LEU A 52 -3.20 15.98 -0.22
CA LEU A 52 -1.88 15.64 -0.76
C LEU A 52 -0.74 16.36 -0.03
N ASP A 53 -1.04 17.46 0.65
CA ASP A 53 -0.08 18.18 1.49
C ASP A 53 0.19 17.43 2.81
N SER A 54 -0.67 16.48 3.17
CA SER A 54 -0.50 15.66 4.37
C SER A 54 0.46 14.50 4.07
N PRO A 55 1.56 14.38 4.84
CA PRO A 55 2.55 13.35 4.57
C PRO A 55 2.03 11.96 4.92
N GLY A 56 2.55 10.96 4.23
CA GLY A 56 2.15 9.56 4.34
C GLY A 56 2.97 8.67 3.42
N PHE A 57 2.56 7.42 3.30
CA PHE A 57 3.29 6.42 2.52
C PHE A 57 2.33 5.38 1.91
N ASN A 58 2.78 4.72 0.83
CA ASN A 58 2.05 3.59 0.29
C ASN A 58 2.42 2.27 0.97
N ILE A 59 1.42 1.45 1.26
CA ILE A 59 1.61 0.10 1.81
C ILE A 59 0.58 -0.86 1.21
N CYS A 60 0.93 -2.14 1.10
CA CYS A 60 0.00 -3.19 0.67
C CYS A 60 -0.46 -3.96 1.90
N THR A 61 -1.68 -3.71 2.36
CA THR A 61 -2.23 -4.33 3.57
C THR A 61 -3.56 -4.99 3.28
N ASP A 62 -3.80 -6.15 3.89
CA ASP A 62 -5.17 -6.59 4.08
C ASP A 62 -5.80 -5.78 5.20
N LEU A 63 -7.13 -5.65 5.15
CA LEU A 63 -7.91 -4.97 6.17
C LEU A 63 -8.84 -5.97 6.87
N LEU A 64 -8.46 -7.25 6.91
CA LEU A 64 -9.28 -8.31 7.51
C LEU A 64 -9.31 -8.16 9.02
N MET A 65 -8.14 -8.07 9.66
CA MET A 65 -8.00 -7.91 11.11
C MET A 65 -8.72 -6.65 11.63
N PRO A 66 -8.52 -5.45 11.03
CA PRO A 66 -9.30 -4.27 11.41
C PRO A 66 -10.81 -4.43 11.24
N LYS A 67 -11.29 -5.25 10.29
CA LYS A 67 -12.73 -5.49 10.10
C LYS A 67 -13.32 -6.49 11.11
N THR A 68 -12.52 -7.40 11.64
CA THR A 68 -12.97 -8.44 12.58
C THR A 68 -12.82 -8.00 14.03
N GLN A 69 -11.75 -7.27 14.35
CA GLN A 69 -11.37 -6.91 15.72
C GLN A 69 -11.39 -5.40 15.99
N GLY A 70 -11.46 -4.57 14.96
CA GLY A 70 -11.53 -3.11 15.08
C GLY A 70 -12.81 -2.53 14.48
N GLN A 71 -12.76 -1.25 14.14
CA GLN A 71 -13.82 -0.56 13.40
C GLN A 71 -13.26 0.11 12.15
N VAL A 72 -13.84 -0.21 11.00
CA VAL A 72 -13.50 0.44 9.73
C VAL A 72 -14.69 1.25 9.25
N ARG A 73 -14.49 2.56 9.10
CA ARG A 73 -15.51 3.51 8.65
C ARG A 73 -15.04 4.21 7.38
N ARG A 74 -15.89 4.23 6.35
CA ARG A 74 -15.67 5.15 5.21
C ARG A 74 -16.13 6.54 5.63
N ILE A 75 -15.23 7.52 5.57
CA ILE A 75 -15.50 8.89 6.01
C ILE A 75 -15.62 9.86 4.83
N SER A 76 -14.95 9.58 3.70
CA SER A 76 -15.07 10.38 2.50
C SER A 76 -14.59 9.59 1.27
N LYS A 77 -14.45 10.27 0.13
CA LYS A 77 -13.97 9.69 -1.12
C LYS A 77 -13.14 10.71 -1.90
N VAL A 78 -11.99 10.28 -2.42
CA VAL A 78 -11.19 11.05 -3.37
C VAL A 78 -11.52 10.64 -4.80
N ILE A 79 -11.42 11.59 -5.73
CA ILE A 79 -11.72 11.35 -7.16
C ILE A 79 -10.51 10.75 -7.86
N ASN A 80 -9.34 11.36 -7.70
CA ASN A 80 -8.11 10.93 -8.36
C ASN A 80 -7.17 10.20 -7.40
N VAL A 81 -7.27 8.87 -7.38
CA VAL A 81 -6.43 8.02 -6.50
C VAL A 81 -4.95 8.00 -6.90
N GLN A 82 -4.64 8.34 -8.15
CA GLN A 82 -3.27 8.26 -8.67
C GLN A 82 -2.36 9.32 -8.04
N ASP A 83 -2.94 10.42 -7.55
CA ASP A 83 -2.19 11.49 -6.89
C ASP A 83 -1.62 11.03 -5.53
N TYR A 84 -2.21 9.98 -4.94
CA TYR A 84 -1.77 9.37 -3.68
C TYR A 84 -0.76 8.22 -3.88
N LEU A 85 -0.30 7.97 -5.12
CA LEU A 85 0.79 7.04 -5.39
C LEU A 85 2.14 7.76 -5.32
N VAL A 86 2.95 7.39 -4.34
CA VAL A 86 4.36 7.78 -4.19
C VAL A 86 5.21 7.23 -5.34
N SER A 87 4.88 6.03 -5.82
CA SER A 87 5.51 5.40 -7.00
C SER A 87 4.45 4.66 -7.78
N LYS A 88 4.54 4.68 -9.13
CA LYS A 88 3.66 3.87 -9.99
C LYS A 88 4.21 2.46 -10.24
N MET A 89 5.42 2.19 -9.72
CA MET A 89 6.14 0.93 -9.82
C MET A 89 6.20 0.24 -8.47
N ARG A 90 6.14 -1.10 -8.48
CA ARG A 90 6.39 -1.96 -7.33
C ARG A 90 7.52 -2.94 -7.59
N ARG A 91 8.31 -3.21 -6.55
CA ARG A 91 9.26 -4.32 -6.54
C ARG A 91 8.53 -5.64 -6.57
N SER A 92 8.99 -6.54 -7.43
CA SER A 92 8.45 -7.88 -7.63
C SER A 92 9.61 -8.83 -7.95
N THR A 93 9.33 -10.12 -8.03
CA THR A 93 10.31 -11.12 -8.46
C THR A 93 9.96 -11.64 -9.84
N HIS A 94 10.95 -12.27 -10.50
CA HIS A 94 10.66 -13.08 -11.67
C HIS A 94 9.60 -14.16 -11.31
N PRO A 95 8.77 -14.63 -12.27
CA PRO A 95 7.72 -15.61 -12.00
C PRO A 95 8.27 -16.81 -11.22
N LEU A 96 7.80 -16.98 -9.98
CA LEU A 96 8.18 -18.08 -9.10
C LEU A 96 7.56 -19.38 -9.61
N LYS A 97 8.37 -20.42 -9.78
CA LYS A 97 7.89 -21.81 -9.74
C LYS A 97 7.85 -22.26 -8.28
N VAL A 98 6.85 -23.07 -7.92
CA VAL A 98 6.73 -23.63 -6.58
C VAL A 98 8.03 -24.36 -6.22
N GLY A 99 8.63 -23.99 -5.08
CA GLY A 99 9.90 -24.58 -4.60
C GLY A 99 11.17 -23.86 -5.04
N GLU A 100 11.11 -22.86 -5.92
CA GLU A 100 12.29 -22.10 -6.34
C GLU A 100 12.43 -20.78 -5.57
N LYS A 101 13.63 -20.50 -5.06
CA LYS A 101 13.97 -19.19 -4.49
C LYS A 101 14.06 -18.13 -5.59
N ALA A 102 13.66 -16.89 -5.27
CA ALA A 102 13.81 -15.78 -6.19
C ALA A 102 15.30 -15.52 -6.50
N LYS A 103 15.64 -15.50 -7.79
CA LYS A 103 17.00 -15.22 -8.27
C LYS A 103 17.19 -13.77 -8.70
N GLU A 104 16.11 -13.11 -9.10
CA GLU A 104 16.13 -11.75 -9.64
C GLU A 104 14.93 -10.93 -9.17
N TRP A 105 15.18 -9.64 -8.94
CA TRP A 105 14.16 -8.63 -8.67
C TRP A 105 13.82 -7.87 -9.94
N TRP A 106 12.53 -7.58 -10.10
CA TRP A 106 11.93 -6.94 -11.27
C TRP A 106 11.04 -5.80 -10.77
N LEU A 107 10.94 -4.73 -11.52
CA LEU A 107 9.96 -3.68 -11.24
C LEU A 107 8.75 -3.86 -12.16
N ARG A 108 7.55 -3.84 -11.58
CA ARG A 108 6.28 -3.96 -12.31
C ARG A 108 5.40 -2.74 -12.03
N PRO A 109 4.58 -2.28 -12.99
CA PRO A 109 3.57 -1.28 -12.70
C PRO A 109 2.52 -1.80 -11.71
N ILE A 110 2.03 -0.88 -10.88
CA ILE A 110 1.00 -1.17 -9.88
C ILE A 110 -0.37 -1.47 -10.52
N ASP A 111 -0.62 -0.93 -11.71
CA ASP A 111 -1.85 -1.12 -12.47
C ASP A 111 -2.10 -2.56 -12.95
N GLY A 112 -1.14 -3.47 -12.72
CA GLY A 112 -1.23 -4.87 -13.09
C GLY A 112 -0.86 -5.14 -14.54
N SER A 113 -0.33 -4.16 -15.27
CA SER A 113 0.24 -4.42 -16.59
C SER A 113 1.40 -5.42 -16.48
N LYS A 114 1.49 -6.33 -17.45
CA LYS A 114 2.57 -7.33 -17.52
C LYS A 114 3.90 -6.72 -17.95
N SER A 115 3.95 -5.42 -18.21
CA SER A 115 5.19 -4.73 -18.51
C SER A 115 6.09 -4.80 -17.28
N SER A 116 7.37 -5.04 -17.51
CA SER A 116 8.32 -5.17 -16.42
C SER A 116 9.66 -4.60 -16.83
N VAL A 117 10.27 -3.89 -15.90
CA VAL A 117 11.60 -3.34 -16.09
C VAL A 117 12.59 -4.39 -15.57
N LYS A 118 13.42 -4.88 -16.50
CA LYS A 118 14.52 -5.81 -16.21
C LYS A 118 15.72 -5.04 -15.63
N ARG A 119 16.77 -5.77 -15.27
CA ARG A 119 18.06 -5.18 -14.86
C ARG A 119 18.53 -4.13 -15.87
N VAL A 120 18.62 -2.89 -15.41
CA VAL A 120 19.18 -1.76 -16.15
C VAL A 120 20.49 -1.30 -15.50
N LYS A 121 21.35 -0.61 -16.25
CA LYS A 121 22.64 -0.10 -15.72
C LYS A 121 22.47 1.04 -14.72
N LYS A 122 21.39 1.82 -14.84
CA LYS A 122 21.07 2.95 -13.98
C LYS A 122 19.55 3.03 -13.82
N LEU A 123 19.09 3.16 -12.59
CA LEU A 123 17.67 3.33 -12.28
C LEU A 123 17.28 4.81 -12.40
N THR A 124 16.02 5.08 -12.72
CA THR A 124 15.43 6.42 -12.51
C THR A 124 15.15 6.62 -11.02
N LYS A 125 14.98 7.87 -10.57
CA LYS A 125 14.63 8.16 -9.17
C LYS A 125 13.35 7.43 -8.72
N GLU A 126 12.33 7.36 -9.57
CA GLU A 126 11.11 6.59 -9.28
C GLU A 126 11.38 5.09 -9.13
N GLN A 127 12.26 4.52 -9.95
CA GLN A 127 12.65 3.11 -9.87
C GLN A 127 13.50 2.82 -8.63
N GLU A 128 14.40 3.74 -8.24
CA GLU A 128 15.15 3.66 -6.99
C GLU A 128 14.19 3.65 -5.80
N MET A 129 13.26 4.63 -5.76
CA MET A 129 12.22 4.69 -4.73
C MET A 129 11.34 3.44 -4.70
N ALA A 130 11.04 2.81 -5.83
CA ALA A 130 10.26 1.56 -5.87
C ALA A 130 11.07 0.32 -5.45
N MET A 131 12.39 0.35 -5.61
CA MET A 131 13.28 -0.72 -5.16
C MET A 131 13.53 -0.64 -3.65
N ASP A 132 13.66 0.57 -3.13
CA ASP A 132 13.90 0.87 -1.71
C ASP A 132 12.59 0.86 -0.92
N GLY A 133 11.56 1.50 -1.48
CA GLY A 133 10.20 1.52 -0.98
C GLY A 133 9.47 0.25 -1.36
N GLY A 134 9.36 -0.67 -0.42
CA GLY A 134 8.34 -1.69 -0.52
C GLY A 134 6.98 -1.01 -0.43
N THR A 135 6.10 -1.17 -1.40
CA THR A 135 4.69 -1.39 -1.03
C THR A 135 4.68 -2.67 -0.23
N TYR A 136 5.07 -2.59 1.05
CA TYR A 136 5.37 -3.73 1.89
C TYR A 136 4.07 -4.53 2.03
N SER A 137 4.01 -5.69 1.38
CA SER A 137 3.27 -6.81 1.94
C SER A 137 3.94 -7.12 3.26
N PHE A 138 3.18 -7.11 4.35
CA PHE A 138 3.53 -7.55 5.70
C PHE A 138 4.99 -7.96 5.93
N ASP A 139 5.65 -7.19 6.79
CA ASP A 139 6.57 -7.67 7.82
C ASP A 139 6.73 -9.21 7.88
N LEU A 140 7.70 -9.72 7.13
CA LEU A 140 8.63 -10.67 7.72
C LEU A 140 9.67 -9.81 8.47
N VAL A 141 9.31 -9.31 9.66
CA VAL A 141 10.32 -8.91 10.64
C VAL A 141 11.02 -10.21 11.03
N VAL A 142 12.16 -10.47 10.41
CA VAL A 142 13.14 -11.37 11.00
C VAL A 142 13.81 -10.55 12.10
N GLU A 143 13.71 -11.01 13.35
CA GLU A 143 14.47 -10.41 14.45
C GLU A 143 15.94 -10.27 14.03
N LYS A 144 16.49 -9.10 14.31
CA LYS A 144 17.90 -8.83 14.07
C LYS A 144 18.70 -9.73 15.03
N ILE A 145 19.45 -10.69 14.49
CA ILE A 145 20.52 -11.37 15.23
C ILE A 145 21.67 -10.38 15.44
#